data_AF-A0A970C7Y5-F1
#
_entry.id   AF-A0A970C7Y5-F1
#
_cell.length_a   1.000
_cell.length_b   1.000
_cell.length_c   1.000
_cell.angle_alpha   90.00
_cell.angle_beta   90.00
_cell.angle_gamma   90.00
#
_symmetry.space_group_name_H-M   'P 1'
#
loop_
_entity.id
_entity.type
_entity.pdbx_description
1 polymer ?
#
loop_
_entity_poly.entity_id
_entity_poly.type
_entity_poly.pdbx_seq_one_letter_code
_entity_poly.pdbx_strand_id
1 'polypeptide(L)'
;MLVSSAILGQAGRRSKTKDLAYECGMIPVGAGTPRTSIRFHIVAVLFLLFDVAVVFLYPWAVVYRKMVANPETAAFAVFGMIGFLVVLSAAYVYAVKQGAFEWHR
;
A
#
# COMPACT_ATOMS: atom_id res chain seq x y z
N MET A 1 -24.79 9.34 8.64
CA MET A 1 -24.85 9.83 7.24
C MET A 1 -25.36 8.79 6.25
N LEU A 2 -24.94 7.52 6.33
CA LEU A 2 -25.53 6.46 5.50
C LEU A 2 -27.03 6.24 5.79
N VAL A 3 -27.41 6.16 7.06
CA VAL A 3 -28.81 5.94 7.49
C VAL A 3 -29.73 7.11 7.08
N SER A 4 -29.26 8.34 7.26
CA SER A 4 -30.00 9.55 6.86
C SER A 4 -30.17 9.65 5.34
N SER A 5 -29.16 9.25 4.55
CA SER A 5 -29.26 9.17 3.08
C SER A 5 -30.23 8.08 2.62
N ALA A 6 -30.26 6.94 3.31
CA ALA A 6 -31.20 5.86 3.03
C ALA A 6 -32.66 6.29 3.28
N ILE A 7 -32.91 7.00 4.38
CA ILE A 7 -34.27 7.43 4.76
C ILE A 7 -34.77 8.60 3.90
N LEU A 8 -33.93 9.61 3.63
CA LEU A 8 -34.35 10.84 2.94
C LEU A 8 -34.10 10.81 1.43
N GLY A 9 -33.03 10.14 0.97
CA GLY A 9 -32.56 10.18 -0.42
C GLY A 9 -32.97 8.95 -1.24
N GLN A 10 -32.87 7.74 -0.68
CA GLN A 10 -33.22 6.51 -1.41
C GLN A 10 -34.74 6.25 -1.50
N ALA A 11 -35.55 6.93 -0.69
CA ALA A 11 -37.02 6.87 -0.75
C ALA A 11 -37.65 7.66 -1.92
N GLY A 12 -36.84 8.40 -2.69
CA GLY A 12 -37.28 9.14 -3.88
C GLY A 12 -37.51 8.26 -5.12
N ARG A 13 -38.07 8.86 -6.19
CA ARG A 13 -38.47 8.14 -7.42
C ARG A 13 -37.26 7.56 -8.16
N ARG A 14 -37.05 6.25 -8.01
CA ARG A 14 -36.04 5.46 -8.74
C ARG A 14 -36.47 5.30 -10.20
N SER A 15 -35.55 5.51 -11.13
CA SER A 15 -35.73 5.21 -12.54
C SER A 15 -34.53 4.38 -13.00
N LYS A 16 -34.76 3.38 -13.86
CA LYS A 16 -33.68 2.51 -14.37
C LYS A 16 -32.51 3.31 -14.93
N THR A 17 -32.78 4.44 -15.59
CA THR A 17 -31.75 5.33 -16.13
C THR A 17 -30.96 6.08 -15.05
N LYS A 18 -31.59 6.46 -13.93
CA LYS A 18 -30.92 7.16 -12.81
C LYS A 18 -30.02 6.25 -11.98
N ASP A 19 -30.26 4.95 -12.06
CA ASP A 19 -29.49 3.93 -11.33
C ASP A 19 -28.31 3.39 -12.16
N LEU A 20 -28.12 3.88 -13.39
CA LEU A 20 -26.94 3.58 -14.20
C LEU A 20 -25.74 4.39 -13.73
N ALA A 21 -24.54 3.80 -13.85
CA ALA A 21 -23.28 4.46 -13.47
C ALA A 21 -22.94 5.69 -14.33
N TYR A 22 -23.44 5.73 -15.57
CA TYR A 22 -23.23 6.82 -16.51
C TYR A 22 -24.55 7.20 -17.19
N GLU A 23 -24.78 8.51 -17.32
CA GLU A 23 -25.99 9.07 -17.95
C GLU A 23 -25.85 9.15 -19.48
N CYS A 24 -24.62 9.17 -19.99
CA CYS A 24 -24.28 9.15 -21.40
C CYS A 24 -23.19 8.12 -21.69
N GLY A 25 -23.16 7.62 -22.92
CA GLY A 25 -22.22 6.60 -23.37
C GLY A 25 -22.88 5.27 -23.69
N MET A 26 -22.05 4.34 -24.16
CA MET A 26 -22.49 2.99 -24.51
C MET A 26 -22.47 2.11 -23.27
N ILE A 27 -23.48 1.25 -23.12
CA ILE A 27 -23.47 0.20 -22.11
C ILE A 27 -22.19 -0.62 -22.34
N PRO A 28 -21.34 -0.84 -21.30
CA PRO A 28 -20.09 -1.55 -21.49
C PRO A 28 -20.38 -2.97 -22.00
N VAL A 29 -19.87 -3.29 -23.18
CA VAL A 29 -19.99 -4.60 -23.82
C VAL A 29 -18.60 -5.25 -23.83
N GLY A 30 -18.43 -6.35 -23.10
CA GLY A 30 -17.15 -7.08 -23.01
C GLY A 30 -16.70 -7.37 -21.58
N ALA A 31 -15.63 -8.14 -21.43
CA ALA A 31 -15.03 -8.45 -20.13
C ALA A 31 -14.45 -7.17 -19.49
N GLY A 32 -14.94 -6.82 -18.29
CA GLY A 32 -14.68 -5.55 -17.59
C GLY A 32 -13.26 -5.36 -17.02
N THR A 33 -12.29 -6.14 -17.46
CA THR A 33 -10.88 -6.02 -17.03
C THR A 33 -10.04 -5.42 -18.15
N PRO A 34 -9.85 -4.08 -18.18
CA PRO A 34 -8.89 -3.48 -19.09
C PRO A 34 -7.48 -4.02 -18.80
N ARG A 35 -6.64 -4.10 -19.84
CA ARG A 35 -5.23 -4.49 -19.68
C ARG A 35 -4.51 -3.40 -18.89
N THR A 36 -4.36 -3.60 -17.59
CA THR A 36 -3.60 -2.68 -16.73
C THR A 36 -2.11 -2.86 -16.95
N SER A 37 -1.35 -1.77 -16.94
CA SER A 37 0.12 -1.84 -17.03
C SER A 37 0.72 -2.65 -15.87
N ILE A 38 1.71 -3.50 -16.16
CA ILE A 38 2.43 -4.31 -15.16
C ILE A 38 3.12 -3.44 -14.10
N ARG A 39 3.45 -2.18 -14.44
CA ARG A 39 4.16 -1.25 -13.55
C ARG A 39 3.39 -0.96 -12.25
N PHE A 40 2.05 -0.94 -12.29
CA PHE A 40 1.24 -0.79 -11.08
C PHE A 40 1.43 -1.96 -10.10
N HIS A 41 1.65 -3.17 -10.61
CA HIS A 41 1.91 -4.34 -9.78
C HIS A 41 3.30 -4.29 -9.16
N ILE A 42 4.31 -3.79 -9.89
CA ILE A 42 5.67 -3.62 -9.36
C ILE A 42 5.66 -2.67 -8.17
N VAL A 43 4.96 -1.53 -8.27
CA VAL A 43 4.83 -0.58 -7.16
C VAL A 43 4.07 -1.19 -5.99
N ALA A 44 3.00 -1.96 -6.24
CA ALA A 44 2.24 -2.62 -5.18
C ALA A 44 3.07 -3.67 -4.42
N VAL A 45 3.84 -4.50 -5.14
CA VAL A 45 4.74 -5.50 -4.53
C VAL A 45 5.87 -4.82 -3.77
N LEU A 46 6.44 -3.74 -4.30
CA LEU A 46 7.47 -2.96 -3.61
C LEU A 46 6.94 -2.33 -2.32
N PHE A 47 5.73 -1.76 -2.36
CA PHE A 47 5.06 -1.24 -1.17
C PHE A 47 4.84 -2.33 -0.12
N LEU A 48 4.33 -3.49 -0.53
CA LEU A 48 4.11 -4.63 0.37
C LEU A 48 5.41 -5.11 1.01
N LEU A 49 6.51 -5.18 0.24
CA LEU A 49 7.81 -5.58 0.77
C LEU A 49 8.35 -4.57 1.81
N PHE A 50 8.19 -3.27 1.55
CA PHE A 50 8.59 -2.23 2.50
C PHE A 50 7.71 -2.23 3.76
N ASP A 51 6.40 -2.42 3.63
CA ASP A 51 5.47 -2.46 4.76
C ASP A 51 5.76 -3.63 5.69
N VAL A 52 6.03 -4.82 5.14
CA VAL A 52 6.46 -5.99 5.91
C VAL A 52 7.76 -5.71 6.68
N ALA A 53 8.69 -4.96 6.09
CA ALA A 53 9.91 -4.57 6.79
C ALA A 53 9.66 -3.62 7.96
N VAL A 54 8.70 -2.69 7.83
CA VAL A 54 8.28 -1.79 8.91
C VAL A 54 7.61 -2.56 10.05
N VAL A 55 6.85 -3.62 9.74
CA VAL A 55 6.29 -4.52 10.75
C VAL A 55 7.38 -5.15 11.62
N PHE A 56 8.56 -5.47 11.06
CA PHE A 56 9.70 -5.94 11.86
C PHE A 56 10.39 -4.83 12.66
N LEU A 57 10.34 -3.59 12.17
CA LEU A 57 10.91 -2.43 12.85
C LEU A 57 10.15 -2.10 14.15
N TYR A 58 8.83 -2.35 14.18
CA TYR A 58 7.96 -1.98 15.28
C TYR A 58 8.28 -2.67 16.61
N PRO A 59 8.34 -4.01 16.69
CA PRO A 59 8.68 -4.71 17.93
C PRO A 59 10.06 -4.32 18.44
N TRP A 60 11.04 -4.18 17.55
CA TRP A 60 12.39 -3.71 17.91
C TRP A 60 12.33 -2.32 18.55
N ALA A 61 11.59 -1.37 17.95
CA ALA A 61 11.48 -0.01 18.48
C ALA A 61 10.84 0.03 19.87
N VAL A 62 9.84 -0.81 20.13
CA VAL A 62 9.17 -0.89 21.44
C VAL A 62 10.09 -1.46 22.52
N VAL A 63 10.89 -2.48 22.21
CA VAL A 63 11.77 -3.15 23.19
C VAL A 63 13.19 -2.58 23.27
N TYR A 64 13.54 -1.66 22.37
CA TYR A 64 14.89 -1.07 22.23
C TYR A 64 15.48 -0.61 23.56
N ARG A 65 14.70 0.15 24.36
CA ARG A 65 15.16 0.67 25.66
C ARG A 65 15.53 -0.44 26.65
N LYS A 66 14.84 -1.59 26.60
CA LYS A 66 15.12 -2.74 27.46
C LYS A 66 16.33 -3.53 26.96
N MET A 67 16.48 -3.68 25.64
CA MET A 67 17.62 -4.40 25.05
C MET A 67 18.95 -3.64 25.22
N VAL A 68 18.94 -2.30 25.16
CA VAL A 68 20.14 -1.48 25.36
C VAL A 68 20.54 -1.37 26.83
N ALA A 69 19.59 -1.49 27.76
CA ALA A 69 19.89 -1.48 29.19
C ALA A 69 20.70 -2.69 29.65
N ASN A 70 20.61 -3.81 28.94
CA ASN A 70 21.38 -5.01 29.21
C ASN A 70 22.68 -5.00 28.37
N PRO A 71 23.88 -5.01 28.99
CA PRO A 71 25.16 -4.90 28.28
C PRO A 71 25.39 -5.98 27.20
N GLU A 72 24.86 -7.18 27.45
CA GLU A 72 25.00 -8.36 26.59
C GLU A 72 24.15 -8.28 25.33
N THR A 73 22.99 -7.60 25.37
CA THR A 73 22.10 -7.45 24.20
C THR A 73 22.21 -6.10 23.50
N ALA A 74 22.88 -5.13 24.11
CA ALA A 74 23.01 -3.77 23.58
C ALA A 74 23.68 -3.72 22.20
N ALA A 75 24.77 -4.46 22.01
CA ALA A 75 25.47 -4.52 20.73
C ALA A 75 24.59 -5.12 19.63
N PHE A 76 23.89 -6.22 19.92
CA PHE A 76 22.98 -6.87 18.96
C PHE A 76 21.82 -5.95 18.57
N ALA A 77 21.23 -5.23 19.53
CA ALA A 77 20.12 -4.32 19.28
C ALA A 77 20.50 -3.19 18.31
N VAL A 78 21.71 -2.64 18.45
CA VAL A 78 22.20 -1.54 17.61
C VAL A 78 22.71 -2.04 16.27
N PHE A 79 23.67 -2.98 16.25
CA PHE A 79 24.27 -3.46 15.02
C PHE A 79 23.31 -4.30 14.17
N GLY A 80 22.42 -5.07 14.81
CA GLY A 80 21.38 -5.81 14.11
C GLY A 80 20.41 -4.88 13.37
N MET A 81 20.03 -3.77 14.00
CA MET A 81 19.16 -2.78 13.34
C MET A 81 19.87 -2.01 12.24
N ILE A 82 21.13 -1.62 12.46
CA ILE A 82 21.94 -0.97 11.40
C ILE A 82 22.05 -1.91 10.20
N GLY A 83 22.36 -3.19 10.41
CA GLY A 83 22.42 -4.19 9.34
C GLY A 83 21.09 -4.32 8.59
N PHE A 84 19.98 -4.38 9.34
CA PHE A 84 18.63 -4.43 8.74
C PHE A 84 18.33 -3.20 7.87
N LEU A 85 18.63 -1.99 8.37
CA LEU A 85 18.44 -0.75 7.62
C LEU A 85 19.32 -0.66 6.38
N VAL A 86 20.55 -1.19 6.43
CA VAL A 86 21.45 -1.24 5.27
C VAL A 86 20.86 -2.13 4.17
N VAL A 87 20.37 -3.32 4.52
CA VAL A 87 19.74 -4.23 3.56
C VAL A 87 18.49 -3.61 2.94
N LEU A 88 17.64 -2.99 3.77
CA LEU A 88 16.44 -2.28 3.31
C LEU A 88 16.80 -1.13 2.35
N SER A 89 17.79 -0.33 2.70
CA SER A 89 18.27 0.79 1.88
C SER A 89 18.87 0.31 0.57
N ALA A 90 19.64 -0.78 0.57
CA ALA A 90 20.20 -1.39 -0.63
C ALA A 90 19.10 -1.90 -1.57
N ALA A 91 18.07 -2.56 -1.04
CA ALA A 91 16.91 -3.00 -1.82
C ALA A 91 16.15 -1.82 -2.44
N TYR A 92 15.96 -0.73 -1.68
CA TYR A 92 15.32 0.49 -2.18
C TYR A 92 16.12 1.14 -3.31
N VAL A 93 17.44 1.34 -3.11
CA VAL A 93 18.33 1.92 -4.14
C VAL A 93 18.33 1.05 -5.41
N TYR A 94 18.32 -0.27 -5.26
CA TYR A 94 18.22 -1.18 -6.40
C TYR A 94 16.89 -1.01 -7.16
N ALA A 95 15.76 -0.91 -6.46
CA ALA A 95 14.46 -0.68 -7.08
C ALA A 95 14.39 0.65 -7.85
N VAL A 96 14.96 1.72 -7.28
CA VAL A 96 15.08 3.02 -7.95
C VAL A 96 15.92 2.92 -9.22
N LYS A 97 17.08 2.26 -9.15
CA LYS A 97 17.97 2.05 -10.32
C LYS A 97 17.33 1.24 -11.44
N GLN A 98 16.40 0.35 -11.12
CA GLN A 98 15.62 -0.40 -12.11
C GLN A 98 14.47 0.39 -12.74
N GLY A 99 14.28 1.66 -12.37
CA GLY A 99 13.20 2.48 -12.92
C GLY A 99 11.81 2.03 -12.45
N ALA A 100 11.71 1.43 -11.24
CA ALA A 100 10.42 0.97 -10.70
C ALA A 100 9.36 2.10 -10.58
N PHE A 101 9.80 3.36 -10.58
CA PHE A 101 8.95 4.55 -10.47
C PHE A 101 8.82 5.34 -11.77
N GLU A 102 9.43 4.89 -12.88
CA GLU A 102 9.37 5.61 -14.14
C GLU A 102 8.08 5.29 -14.91
N TRP A 103 7.33 6.34 -15.23
CA TRP A 103 6.18 6.27 -16.12
C TRP A 103 6.55 6.85 -17.48
N HIS A 104 6.68 5.98 -18.48
CA HIS A 104 6.65 6.43 -19.87
C HIS A 104 5.21 6.84 -20.21
N ARG A 105 5.05 8.03 -20.80
CA ARG A 105 3.78 8.60 -21.22
C ARG A 105 3.22 7.87 -22.44
#